data_AF-A0A8C9H1F1-F1
#
_entry.id   AF-A0A8C9H1F1-F1
#
_cell.length_a   1.000
_cell.length_b   1.000
_cell.length_c   1.000
_cell.angle_alpha   90.00
_cell.angle_beta   90.00
_cell.angle_gamma   90.00
#
_symmetry.space_group_name_H-M   'P 1'
#
loop_
_entity.id
_entity.type
_entity.pdbx_description
1 polymer ?
#
loop_
_entity_poly.entity_id
_entity_poly.type
_entity_poly.pdbx_seq_one_letter_code
_entity_poly.pdbx_strand_id
1 'polypeptide(L)'
;MYDEVIQQYRDKHPPKQKEILINGNFYKLKYCYTCNIYRGIRTVHCSICDNCVENFDHHCPWVGNCIGARNYKYFVYFVFNLYVLISITLGASIYKLTICISSLSSQGYNKEKIFIHIWTMAADSVFLILYTVLTLWFVIGLLCYHIYTIVTNQTTYEQIKSFYQNDNPFNIGVINNIKEFLFSKTRKSYINFINPHLQVVDINGSHHIIVFSDKEIEVDKDLSDIYFTPSSSNSRYNSNDSDDMDGNNNDRNYDSYSDIRNVSKSKLLLDKTLLLEHKQNKKYQPFNKVKKKGI
;
A
#
# COMPACT_ATOMS: atom_id res chain seq x y z
N MET A 1 1.66 -2.55 39.16
CA MET A 1 1.82 -1.10 39.40
C MET A 1 2.66 -0.42 38.32
N TYR A 2 3.96 -0.72 38.18
CA TYR A 2 4.81 -0.05 37.18
C TYR A 2 4.29 -0.22 35.74
N ASP A 3 3.96 -1.46 35.35
CA ASP A 3 3.45 -1.76 34.01
C ASP A 3 2.07 -1.13 33.74
N GLU A 4 1.21 -1.05 34.76
CA GLU A 4 -0.10 -0.39 34.69
C GLU A 4 0.03 1.12 34.48
N VAL A 5 0.96 1.77 35.19
CA VAL A 5 1.24 3.21 35.02
C VAL A 5 1.84 3.50 33.63
N ILE A 6 2.74 2.62 33.15
CA ILE A 6 3.27 2.72 31.78
C ILE A 6 2.17 2.52 30.74
N GLN A 7 1.28 1.55 30.93
CA GLN A 7 0.17 1.31 30.01
C GLN A 7 -0.78 2.51 29.98
N GLN A 8 -1.22 3.00 31.15
CA GLN A 8 -2.07 4.18 31.27
C GLN A 8 -1.44 5.46 30.68
N TYR A 9 -0.10 5.59 30.73
CA TYR A 9 0.61 6.67 30.03
C TYR A 9 0.59 6.50 28.52
N ARG A 10 0.83 5.28 28.00
CA ARG A 10 0.80 4.95 26.57
C ARG A 10 -0.60 5.09 25.96
N ASP A 11 -1.65 4.80 26.71
CA ASP A 11 -3.04 4.97 26.28
C ASP A 11 -3.39 6.45 26.07
N LYS A 12 -2.77 7.36 26.84
CA LYS A 12 -2.90 8.83 26.67
C LYS A 12 -1.92 9.42 25.65
N HIS A 13 -0.71 8.85 25.57
CA HIS A 13 0.38 9.32 24.72
C HIS A 13 0.96 8.12 23.93
N PRO A 14 0.25 7.66 22.88
CA PRO A 14 0.69 6.53 22.10
C PRO A 14 2.06 6.83 21.46
N PRO A 15 3.04 5.91 21.58
CA PRO A 15 4.37 6.13 21.02
C PRO A 15 4.27 6.36 19.50
N LYS A 16 5.04 7.34 19.01
CA LYS A 16 5.07 7.75 17.59
C LYS A 16 5.36 6.58 16.64
N GLN A 17 6.05 5.54 17.13
CA GLN A 17 6.31 4.30 16.42
C GLN A 17 5.99 3.08 17.30
N LYS A 18 5.51 2.00 16.67
CA LYS A 18 5.28 0.68 17.29
C LYS A 18 5.86 -0.40 16.40
N GLU A 19 6.73 -1.24 16.94
CA GLU A 19 7.25 -2.40 16.22
C GLU A 19 6.29 -3.58 16.36
N ILE A 20 6.06 -4.29 15.25
CA ILE A 20 5.26 -5.52 15.21
C ILE A 20 6.00 -6.61 14.42
N LEU A 21 5.84 -7.86 14.85
CA LEU A 21 6.42 -9.03 14.20
C LEU A 21 5.38 -9.66 13.26
N ILE A 22 5.63 -9.66 11.95
CA ILE A 22 4.77 -10.30 10.95
C ILE A 22 5.61 -11.32 10.18
N ASN A 23 5.18 -12.58 10.17
CA ASN A 23 5.85 -13.68 9.46
C ASN A 23 7.36 -13.78 9.75
N GLY A 24 7.76 -13.46 10.99
CA GLY A 24 9.17 -13.48 11.43
C GLY A 24 10.00 -12.24 11.08
N ASN A 25 9.40 -11.20 10.49
CA ASN A 25 10.05 -9.93 10.16
C ASN A 25 9.45 -8.78 10.99
N PHE A 26 10.29 -7.83 11.41
CA PHE A 26 9.85 -6.69 12.21
C PHE A 26 9.47 -5.49 11.33
N TYR A 27 8.34 -4.86 11.62
CA TYR A 27 7.83 -3.69 10.91
C TYR A 27 7.57 -2.54 11.88
N LYS A 28 8.04 -1.33 11.54
CA LYS A 28 7.82 -0.10 12.30
C LYS A 28 6.56 0.61 11.80
N LEU A 29 5.45 0.49 12.53
CA LEU A 29 4.24 1.28 12.28
C LEU A 29 4.41 2.70 12.82
N LYS A 30 3.85 3.71 12.12
CA LYS A 30 3.85 5.12 12.56
C LYS A 30 2.45 5.50 13.07
N TYR A 31 2.34 6.15 14.22
CA TYR A 31 1.04 6.59 14.76
C TYR A 31 0.51 7.82 14.01
N CYS A 32 -0.81 7.89 13.83
CA CYS A 32 -1.53 9.00 13.25
C CYS A 32 -2.37 9.70 14.32
N TYR A 33 -1.90 10.86 14.79
CA TYR A 33 -2.62 11.62 15.82
C TYR A 33 -3.97 12.18 15.35
N THR A 34 -4.14 12.51 14.05
CA THR A 34 -5.43 12.99 13.52
C THR A 34 -6.53 11.94 13.58
N CYS A 35 -6.21 10.71 13.15
CA CYS A 35 -7.16 9.60 13.08
C CYS A 35 -7.12 8.68 14.32
N ASN A 36 -6.27 8.98 15.30
CA ASN A 36 -6.00 8.19 16.52
C ASN A 36 -5.70 6.70 16.27
N ILE A 37 -4.81 6.41 15.31
CA ILE A 37 -4.52 5.04 14.85
C ILE A 37 -3.06 4.80 14.45
N TYR A 38 -2.56 3.57 14.68
CA TYR A 38 -1.31 3.11 14.07
C TYR A 38 -1.52 2.86 12.57
N ARG A 39 -0.85 3.63 11.71
CA ARG A 39 -0.94 3.43 10.26
C ARG A 39 -0.41 2.05 9.90
N GLY A 40 -1.23 1.27 9.19
CA GLY A 40 -0.81 -0.01 8.62
C GLY A 40 0.32 0.15 7.61
N ILE A 41 0.86 -0.97 7.14
CA ILE A 41 1.91 -0.97 6.14
C ILE A 41 1.39 -0.27 4.85
N ARG A 42 2.22 0.56 4.21
CA ARG A 42 1.89 1.41 3.05
C ARG A 42 0.70 2.38 3.27
N THR A 43 0.27 2.62 4.51
CA THR A 43 -0.86 3.52 4.84
C THR A 43 -0.36 4.95 5.12
N VAL A 44 -0.98 5.94 4.48
CA VAL A 44 -0.63 7.37 4.63
C VAL A 44 -1.88 8.17 4.98
N HIS A 45 -1.75 9.14 5.87
CA HIS A 45 -2.82 10.11 6.14
C HIS A 45 -2.80 11.21 5.09
N CYS A 46 -3.90 11.38 4.37
CA CYS A 46 -4.10 12.51 3.47
C CYS A 46 -4.84 13.62 4.22
N SER A 47 -4.20 14.77 4.40
CA SER A 47 -4.81 15.94 5.06
C SER A 47 -5.93 16.59 4.24
N ILE A 48 -6.01 16.34 2.92
CA ILE A 48 -7.07 16.87 2.05
C ILE A 48 -8.37 16.08 2.22
N CYS A 49 -8.28 14.76 2.40
CA CYS A 49 -9.43 13.88 2.66
C CYS A 49 -9.64 13.59 4.17
N ASP A 50 -8.81 14.18 5.02
CA ASP A 50 -8.73 14.00 6.48
C ASP A 50 -8.83 12.53 6.95
N ASN A 51 -8.14 11.62 6.24
CA ASN A 51 -8.22 10.19 6.54
C ASN A 51 -6.91 9.43 6.23
N CYS A 52 -6.72 8.30 6.92
CA CYS A 52 -5.69 7.33 6.59
C CYS A 52 -6.15 6.45 5.42
N VAL A 53 -5.36 6.41 4.36
CA VAL A 53 -5.61 5.64 3.14
C VAL A 53 -4.59 4.51 3.05
N GLU A 54 -5.10 3.28 2.95
CA GLU A 54 -4.32 2.06 2.78
C GLU A 54 -3.73 1.95 1.35
N ASN A 55 -2.50 1.45 1.23
CA ASN A 55 -1.68 1.48 0.00
C ASN A 55 -1.84 2.82 -0.73
N PHE A 56 -1.59 3.93 -0.03
CA PHE A 56 -1.82 5.27 -0.57
C PHE A 56 -0.93 5.52 -1.79
N ASP A 57 -1.56 5.90 -2.90
CA ASP A 57 -0.87 6.22 -4.14
C ASP A 57 -0.70 7.73 -4.29
N HIS A 58 -1.81 8.46 -4.36
CA HIS A 58 -1.84 9.92 -4.37
C HIS A 58 -3.23 10.46 -4.00
N HIS A 59 -3.32 11.74 -3.64
CA HIS A 59 -4.59 12.46 -3.72
C HIS A 59 -4.75 12.99 -5.15
N CYS A 60 -5.87 12.69 -5.81
CA CYS A 60 -6.10 13.03 -7.21
C CYS A 60 -7.16 14.13 -7.34
N PRO A 61 -6.78 15.38 -7.67
CA PRO A 61 -7.73 16.48 -7.82
C PRO A 61 -8.78 16.22 -8.91
N TRP A 62 -8.40 15.52 -9.98
CA TRP A 62 -9.26 15.22 -11.14
C TRP A 62 -10.47 14.34 -10.82
N VAL A 63 -10.38 13.51 -9.77
CA VAL A 63 -11.51 12.69 -9.28
C VAL A 63 -11.98 13.10 -7.88
N GLY A 64 -11.43 14.19 -7.33
CA GLY A 64 -11.76 14.72 -5.99
C GLY A 64 -11.55 13.73 -4.83
N ASN A 65 -10.63 12.77 -4.97
CA ASN A 65 -10.50 11.65 -4.03
C ASN A 65 -9.06 11.12 -3.96
N CYS A 66 -8.74 10.42 -2.86
CA CYS A 66 -7.51 9.64 -2.75
C CYS A 66 -7.58 8.36 -3.58
N ILE A 67 -6.46 8.02 -4.21
CA ILE A 67 -6.22 6.76 -4.87
C ILE A 67 -5.41 5.87 -3.91
N GLY A 68 -5.86 4.64 -3.72
CA GLY A 68 -5.22 3.63 -2.88
C GLY A 68 -5.84 2.24 -3.02
N ALA A 69 -5.65 1.37 -2.03
CA ALA A 69 -5.90 -0.08 -2.12
C ALA A 69 -7.27 -0.50 -2.72
N ARG A 70 -8.33 0.25 -2.42
CA ARG A 70 -9.71 -0.08 -2.83
C ARG A 70 -10.12 0.47 -4.20
N ASN A 71 -9.40 1.44 -4.77
CA ASN A 71 -9.76 2.09 -6.03
C ASN A 71 -8.63 2.23 -7.06
N TYR A 72 -7.39 1.87 -6.75
CA TYR A 72 -6.25 1.94 -7.68
C TYR A 72 -6.53 1.26 -9.04
N LYS A 73 -7.11 0.05 -9.01
CA LYS A 73 -7.59 -0.65 -10.23
C LYS A 73 -8.55 0.19 -11.07
N TYR A 74 -9.57 0.78 -10.45
CA TYR A 74 -10.57 1.59 -11.15
C TYR A 74 -9.95 2.88 -11.71
N PHE A 75 -8.99 3.48 -11.00
CA PHE A 75 -8.23 4.62 -11.49
C PHE A 75 -7.38 4.28 -12.73
N VAL A 76 -6.63 3.16 -12.70
CA VAL A 76 -5.84 2.72 -13.85
C VAL A 76 -6.74 2.36 -15.04
N TYR A 77 -7.87 1.69 -14.82
CA TYR A 77 -8.86 1.44 -15.86
C TYR A 77 -9.50 2.73 -16.39
N PHE A 78 -9.72 3.75 -15.55
CA PHE A 78 -10.18 5.07 -15.99
C PHE A 78 -9.16 5.74 -16.90
N VAL A 79 -7.87 5.76 -16.54
CA VAL A 79 -6.80 6.32 -17.38
C VAL A 79 -6.67 5.55 -18.70
N PHE A 80 -6.79 4.22 -18.69
CA PHE A 80 -6.77 3.39 -19.90
C PHE A 80 -7.99 3.66 -20.81
N ASN A 81 -9.20 3.76 -20.26
CA ASN A 81 -10.39 4.09 -21.05
C ASN A 81 -10.33 5.53 -21.61
N LEU A 82 -9.74 6.46 -20.86
CA LEU A 82 -9.48 7.83 -21.33
C LEU A 82 -8.50 7.83 -22.51
N TYR A 83 -7.42 7.04 -22.44
CA TYR A 83 -6.49 6.83 -23.57
C TYR A 83 -7.22 6.29 -24.81
N VAL A 84 -8.05 5.26 -24.65
CA VAL A 84 -8.83 4.66 -25.75
C VAL A 84 -9.81 5.68 -26.34
N LEU A 85 -10.55 6.43 -25.50
CA LEU A 85 -11.50 7.45 -25.94
C LEU A 85 -10.81 8.58 -26.73
N ILE A 86 -9.69 9.10 -26.24
CA ILE A 86 -8.92 10.15 -26.93
C ILE A 86 -8.39 9.63 -28.27
N SER A 87 -7.88 8.40 -28.30
CA SER A 87 -7.37 7.77 -29.53
C SER A 87 -8.45 7.56 -30.58
N ILE A 88 -9.65 7.11 -30.18
CA ILE A 88 -10.81 6.97 -31.07
C ILE A 88 -11.27 8.35 -31.56
N THR A 89 -11.33 9.35 -30.69
CA THR A 89 -11.75 10.72 -31.04
C THR A 89 -10.77 11.36 -32.04
N LEU A 90 -9.46 11.17 -31.84
CA LEU A 90 -8.42 11.61 -32.77
C LEU A 90 -8.58 10.94 -34.14
N GLY A 91 -8.71 9.60 -34.15
CA GLY A 91 -8.91 8.83 -35.38
C GLY A 91 -10.18 9.23 -36.15
N ALA A 92 -11.31 9.38 -35.45
CA ALA A 92 -12.57 9.81 -36.05
C ALA A 92 -12.50 11.25 -36.60
N SER A 93 -11.82 12.17 -35.91
CA SER A 93 -11.64 13.55 -36.35
C SER A 93 -10.73 13.64 -37.59
N ILE A 94 -9.63 12.89 -37.62
CA ILE A 94 -8.76 12.75 -38.80
C ILE A 94 -9.55 12.16 -39.99
N TYR A 95 -10.35 11.12 -39.74
CA TYR A 95 -11.16 10.46 -40.77
C TYR A 95 -12.22 11.41 -41.37
N LYS A 96 -12.98 12.12 -40.54
CA LYS A 96 -13.94 13.15 -40.98
C LYS A 96 -13.26 14.24 -41.80
N LEU A 97 -12.13 14.77 -41.33
CA LEU A 97 -11.37 15.81 -42.04
C LEU A 97 -10.86 15.31 -43.40
N THR A 98 -10.35 14.07 -43.46
CA THR A 98 -9.85 13.44 -44.69
C THR A 98 -10.97 13.25 -45.71
N ILE A 99 -12.15 12.79 -45.29
CA ILE A 99 -13.32 12.68 -46.17
C ILE A 99 -13.78 14.05 -46.67
N CYS A 100 -13.84 15.06 -45.80
CA CYS A 100 -14.21 16.43 -46.18
C CYS A 100 -13.28 16.98 -47.27
N ILE A 101 -11.96 16.89 -47.06
CA ILE A 101 -10.94 17.29 -48.04
C ILE A 101 -11.10 16.52 -49.36
N SER A 102 -11.24 15.19 -49.28
CA SER A 102 -11.35 14.33 -50.47
C SER A 102 -12.61 14.62 -51.29
N SER A 103 -13.75 14.86 -50.62
CA SER A 103 -15.03 15.18 -51.27
C SER A 103 -15.05 16.56 -51.92
N LEU A 104 -14.44 17.57 -51.28
CA LEU A 104 -14.31 18.90 -51.88
C LEU A 104 -13.31 18.89 -53.05
N SER A 105 -12.23 18.12 -52.93
CA SER A 105 -11.26 17.95 -54.02
C SER A 105 -11.85 17.21 -55.22
N SER A 106 -12.71 16.21 -55.01
CA SER A 106 -13.37 15.50 -56.12
C SER A 106 -14.46 16.33 -56.80
N GLN A 107 -15.06 17.29 -56.09
CA GLN A 107 -15.93 18.32 -56.65
C GLN A 107 -15.18 19.46 -57.37
N GLY A 108 -13.84 19.39 -57.47
CA GLY A 108 -13.03 20.35 -58.22
C GLY A 108 -12.79 21.70 -57.54
N TYR A 109 -13.00 21.81 -56.22
CA TYR A 109 -12.70 23.04 -55.49
C TYR A 109 -11.19 23.30 -55.44
N ASN A 110 -10.79 24.57 -55.55
CA ASN A 110 -9.40 24.98 -55.33
C ASN A 110 -9.04 24.96 -53.83
N LYS A 111 -7.74 24.95 -53.51
CA LYS A 111 -7.23 24.85 -52.13
C LYS A 111 -7.79 25.92 -51.18
N GLU A 112 -8.00 27.14 -51.68
CA GLU A 112 -8.56 28.26 -50.90
C GLU A 112 -10.02 28.01 -50.50
N LYS A 113 -10.89 27.62 -51.45
CA LYS A 113 -12.27 27.28 -51.13
C LYS A 113 -12.36 26.02 -50.27
N ILE A 114 -11.49 25.03 -50.47
CA ILE A 114 -11.40 23.86 -49.58
C ILE A 114 -11.12 24.32 -48.14
N PHE A 115 -10.17 25.22 -47.92
CA PHE A 115 -9.87 25.76 -46.58
C PHE A 115 -11.08 26.45 -45.94
N ILE A 116 -11.78 27.32 -46.69
CA ILE A 116 -13.01 27.98 -46.21
C ILE A 116 -14.09 26.95 -45.87
N HIS A 117 -14.28 25.93 -46.72
CA HIS A 117 -15.28 24.89 -46.49
C HIS A 117 -14.94 24.00 -45.28
N ILE A 118 -13.67 23.67 -45.04
CA ILE A 118 -13.23 22.98 -43.80
C ILE A 118 -13.63 23.79 -42.57
N TRP A 119 -13.41 25.11 -42.58
CA TRP A 119 -13.78 25.96 -41.44
C TRP A 119 -15.29 26.05 -41.20
N THR A 120 -16.11 25.84 -42.24
CA THR A 120 -17.58 25.79 -42.09
C THR A 120 -18.15 24.40 -41.76
N MET A 121 -17.50 23.30 -42.19
CA MET A 121 -18.07 21.95 -42.14
C MET A 121 -17.33 20.98 -41.19
N ALA A 122 -16.08 21.30 -40.84
CA ALA A 122 -15.17 20.41 -40.10
C ALA A 122 -14.27 21.15 -39.08
N ALA A 123 -14.59 22.40 -38.70
CA ALA A 123 -13.82 23.14 -37.69
C ALA A 123 -13.78 22.40 -36.34
N ASP A 124 -14.88 21.73 -35.97
CA ASP A 124 -14.94 20.83 -34.81
C ASP A 124 -13.84 19.75 -34.87
N SER A 125 -13.61 19.16 -36.04
CA SER A 125 -12.57 18.14 -36.23
C SER A 125 -11.16 18.74 -36.13
N VAL A 126 -10.95 19.96 -36.62
CA VAL A 126 -9.66 20.67 -36.47
C VAL A 126 -9.37 20.96 -34.99
N PHE A 127 -10.34 21.51 -34.25
CA PHE A 127 -10.18 21.76 -32.82
C PHE A 127 -9.99 20.47 -32.02
N LEU A 128 -10.76 19.42 -32.33
CA LEU A 128 -10.64 18.11 -31.66
C LEU A 128 -9.29 17.45 -31.95
N ILE A 129 -8.73 17.54 -33.15
CA ILE A 129 -7.38 17.02 -33.45
C ILE A 129 -6.34 17.73 -32.58
N LEU A 130 -6.36 19.07 -32.52
CA LEU A 130 -5.41 19.84 -31.71
C LEU A 130 -5.54 19.49 -30.21
N TYR A 131 -6.77 19.44 -29.69
CA TYR A 131 -7.04 19.10 -28.30
C TYR A 131 -6.66 17.65 -27.95
N THR A 132 -6.98 16.68 -28.81
CA THR A 132 -6.67 15.27 -28.57
C THR A 132 -5.18 14.98 -28.68
N VAL A 133 -4.45 15.57 -29.63
CA VAL A 133 -2.97 15.44 -29.69
C VAL A 133 -2.30 15.97 -28.42
N LEU A 134 -2.72 17.15 -27.94
CA LEU A 134 -2.17 17.75 -26.72
C LEU A 134 -2.48 16.90 -25.47
N THR A 135 -3.72 16.44 -25.32
CA THR A 135 -4.11 15.64 -24.14
C THR A 135 -3.57 14.20 -24.17
N LEU A 136 -3.46 13.59 -25.35
CA LEU A 136 -2.95 12.23 -25.53
C LEU A 136 -1.49 12.10 -25.04
N TRP A 137 -0.65 13.12 -25.25
CA TRP A 137 0.72 13.14 -24.74
C TRP A 137 0.78 12.93 -23.21
N PHE A 138 -0.02 13.69 -22.46
CA PHE A 138 -0.06 13.58 -21.00
C PHE A 138 -0.69 12.26 -20.53
N VAL A 139 -1.74 11.79 -21.20
CA VAL A 139 -2.43 10.54 -20.82
C VAL A 139 -1.57 9.30 -21.11
N ILE A 140 -0.80 9.28 -22.21
CA ILE A 140 0.18 8.21 -22.47
C ILE A 140 1.27 8.22 -21.38
N GLY A 141 1.82 9.39 -21.04
CA GLY A 141 2.82 9.51 -19.98
C GLY A 141 2.33 8.97 -18.63
N LEU A 142 1.10 9.36 -18.24
CA LEU A 142 0.46 8.87 -17.01
C LEU A 142 0.22 7.35 -17.05
N LEU A 143 -0.28 6.82 -18.18
CA LEU A 143 -0.53 5.39 -18.34
C LEU A 143 0.77 4.57 -18.25
N CYS A 144 1.83 5.00 -18.95
CA CYS A 144 3.15 4.36 -18.87
C CYS A 144 3.73 4.40 -17.45
N TYR A 145 3.56 5.51 -16.73
CA TYR A 145 4.00 5.62 -15.34
C TYR A 145 3.27 4.65 -14.40
N HIS A 146 1.93 4.54 -14.52
CA HIS A 146 1.18 3.57 -13.70
C HIS A 146 1.42 2.11 -14.11
N ILE A 147 1.72 1.83 -15.38
CA ILE A 147 2.22 0.52 -15.80
C ILE A 147 3.57 0.22 -15.13
N TYR A 148 4.49 1.18 -15.08
CA TYR A 148 5.77 1.04 -14.38
C TYR A 148 5.58 0.73 -12.89
N THR A 149 4.76 1.49 -12.16
CA THR A 149 4.53 1.25 -10.72
C THR A 149 3.81 -0.07 -10.44
N ILE A 150 2.93 -0.52 -11.35
CA ILE A 150 2.35 -1.88 -11.30
C ILE A 150 3.44 -2.95 -11.45
N VAL A 151 4.30 -2.87 -12.49
CA VAL A 151 5.31 -3.93 -12.71
C VAL A 151 6.40 -3.97 -11.65
N THR A 152 6.64 -2.87 -10.92
CA THR A 152 7.55 -2.83 -9.76
C THR A 152 6.87 -3.06 -8.41
N ASN A 153 5.54 -3.18 -8.34
CA ASN A 153 4.70 -3.22 -7.11
C ASN A 153 4.99 -2.07 -6.14
N GLN A 154 5.08 -0.85 -6.66
CA GLN A 154 5.27 0.38 -5.89
C GLN A 154 4.02 1.27 -5.99
N THR A 155 3.81 2.15 -5.02
CA THR A 155 2.90 3.28 -5.20
C THR A 155 3.64 4.51 -5.71
N THR A 156 2.92 5.43 -6.34
CA THR A 156 3.42 6.77 -6.72
C THR A 156 4.06 7.47 -5.52
N TYR A 157 3.41 7.42 -4.35
CA TYR A 157 3.95 7.97 -3.10
C TYR A 157 5.30 7.36 -2.71
N GLU A 158 5.42 6.03 -2.76
CA GLU A 158 6.66 5.32 -2.40
C GLU A 158 7.80 5.61 -3.38
N GLN A 159 7.50 5.71 -4.68
CA GLN A 159 8.47 6.06 -5.70
C GLN A 159 8.99 7.49 -5.51
N ILE A 160 8.08 8.47 -5.37
CA ILE A 160 8.43 9.89 -5.17
C ILE A 160 9.19 10.11 -3.85
N LYS A 161 8.81 9.40 -2.78
CA LYS A 161 9.54 9.45 -1.50
C LYS A 161 10.78 8.56 -1.47
N SER A 162 11.09 7.85 -2.55
CA SER A 162 12.22 6.91 -2.65
C SER A 162 12.29 5.97 -1.44
N PHE A 163 11.13 5.41 -1.08
CA PHE A 163 10.90 4.73 0.22
C PHE A 163 11.74 3.46 0.40
N TYR A 164 12.27 2.92 -0.70
CA TYR A 164 13.17 1.78 -0.73
C TYR A 164 14.53 2.24 -1.26
N GLN A 165 15.56 2.19 -0.39
CA GLN A 165 16.96 2.43 -0.79
C GLN A 165 17.61 1.19 -1.42
N ASN A 166 17.03 0.01 -1.17
CA ASN A 166 17.40 -1.29 -1.75
C ASN A 166 16.19 -1.83 -2.55
N ASP A 167 16.17 -3.14 -2.82
CA ASP A 167 15.04 -3.82 -3.47
C ASP A 167 13.69 -3.57 -2.76
N ASN A 168 12.62 -3.41 -3.55
CA ASN A 168 11.26 -3.29 -3.05
C ASN A 168 10.79 -4.64 -2.45
N PRO A 169 10.48 -4.73 -1.14
CA PRO A 169 10.02 -5.98 -0.52
C PRO A 169 8.64 -6.45 -1.00
N PHE A 170 7.85 -5.58 -1.66
CA PHE A 170 6.56 -5.94 -2.25
C PHE A 170 6.68 -6.44 -3.71
N ASN A 171 7.86 -6.33 -4.33
CA ASN A 171 8.07 -6.80 -5.70
C ASN A 171 8.22 -8.33 -5.72
N ILE A 172 7.16 -9.04 -6.13
CA ILE A 172 7.13 -10.51 -6.26
C ILE A 172 7.39 -10.98 -7.71
N GLY A 173 7.97 -10.10 -8.54
CA GLY A 173 8.28 -10.32 -9.96
C GLY A 173 7.17 -9.86 -10.90
N VAL A 174 7.55 -9.34 -12.06
CA VAL A 174 6.68 -8.62 -13.03
C VAL A 174 5.34 -9.34 -13.28
N ILE A 175 5.36 -10.62 -13.63
CA ILE A 175 4.15 -11.40 -13.94
C ILE A 175 3.25 -11.54 -12.71
N ASN A 176 3.83 -11.77 -11.53
CA ASN A 176 3.07 -11.91 -10.29
C ASN A 176 2.49 -10.57 -9.83
N ASN A 177 3.22 -9.46 -9.98
CA ASN A 177 2.72 -8.12 -9.69
C ASN A 177 1.53 -7.75 -10.59
N ILE A 178 1.62 -8.04 -11.90
CA ILE A 178 0.51 -7.87 -12.85
C ILE A 178 -0.67 -8.77 -12.46
N LYS A 179 -0.42 -10.02 -12.09
CA LYS A 179 -1.46 -10.97 -11.66
C LYS A 179 -2.16 -10.51 -10.37
N GLU A 180 -1.40 -10.01 -9.39
CA GLU A 180 -1.94 -9.42 -8.16
C GLU A 180 -2.80 -8.19 -8.49
N PHE A 181 -2.29 -7.28 -9.32
CA PHE A 181 -3.04 -6.10 -9.74
C PHE A 181 -4.37 -6.46 -10.43
N LEU A 182 -4.34 -7.34 -11.45
CA LEU A 182 -5.52 -7.68 -12.25
C LEU A 182 -6.54 -8.55 -11.49
N PHE A 183 -6.09 -9.54 -10.74
CA PHE A 183 -6.95 -10.61 -10.20
C PHE A 183 -7.13 -10.58 -8.67
N SER A 184 -6.48 -9.66 -7.94
CA SER A 184 -6.81 -9.47 -6.51
C SER A 184 -8.28 -9.08 -6.32
N LYS A 185 -8.88 -9.55 -5.23
CA LYS A 185 -10.20 -9.08 -4.80
C LYS A 185 -10.10 -7.65 -4.29
N THR A 186 -11.09 -6.80 -4.56
CA THR A 186 -11.16 -5.46 -3.95
C THR A 186 -11.32 -5.60 -2.43
N ARG A 187 -10.48 -4.90 -1.65
CA ARG A 187 -10.52 -4.95 -0.18
C ARG A 187 -11.86 -4.40 0.34
N LYS A 188 -12.37 -5.01 1.42
CA LYS A 188 -13.59 -4.56 2.10
C LYS A 188 -13.37 -3.17 2.72
N SER A 189 -14.45 -2.47 3.04
CA SER A 189 -14.37 -1.26 3.88
C SER A 189 -14.06 -1.65 5.31
N TYR A 190 -13.08 -1.00 5.94
CA TYR A 190 -12.86 -1.07 7.39
C TYR A 190 -13.94 -0.31 8.16
N ILE A 191 -14.50 0.73 7.55
CA ILE A 191 -15.65 1.46 8.08
C ILE A 191 -16.93 0.72 7.67
N ASN A 192 -17.64 0.19 8.66
CA ASN A 192 -19.00 -0.30 8.54
C ASN A 192 -19.97 0.78 9.04
N PHE A 193 -20.64 1.47 8.12
CA PHE A 193 -21.58 2.56 8.45
C PHE A 193 -22.86 2.09 9.14
N ILE A 194 -23.18 0.79 9.10
CA ILE A 194 -24.36 0.20 9.75
C ILE A 194 -24.04 -0.19 11.20
N ASN A 195 -22.83 -0.69 11.45
CA ASN A 195 -22.34 -1.01 12.79
C ASN A 195 -20.85 -0.61 12.92
N PRO A 196 -20.55 0.61 13.41
CA PRO A 196 -19.19 1.12 13.49
C PRO A 196 -18.30 0.41 14.54
N HIS A 197 -18.87 -0.43 15.39
CA HIS A 197 -18.13 -1.27 16.34
C HIS A 197 -17.56 -2.54 15.68
N LEU A 198 -18.08 -2.95 14.52
CA LEU A 198 -17.57 -4.08 13.74
C LEU A 198 -16.52 -3.61 12.72
N GLN A 199 -15.39 -3.10 13.20
CA GLN A 199 -14.22 -2.85 12.37
C GLN A 199 -13.51 -4.17 12.06
N VAL A 200 -13.22 -4.41 10.78
CA VAL A 200 -12.57 -5.66 10.34
C VAL A 200 -11.09 -5.63 10.71
N VAL A 201 -10.71 -6.33 11.77
CA VAL A 201 -9.30 -6.63 12.08
C VAL A 201 -8.86 -7.79 11.19
N ASP A 202 -7.92 -7.55 10.28
CA ASP A 202 -7.37 -8.63 9.44
C ASP A 202 -6.23 -9.34 10.18
N ILE A 203 -6.61 -10.31 11.01
CA ILE A 203 -5.70 -11.03 11.92
C ILE A 203 -4.91 -12.14 11.21
N ASN A 204 -5.43 -12.68 10.10
CA ASN A 204 -4.89 -13.86 9.40
C ASN A 204 -4.41 -13.56 7.96
N GLY A 205 -4.64 -12.35 7.44
CA GLY A 205 -4.46 -12.04 6.03
C GLY A 205 -3.01 -12.04 5.54
N SER A 206 -2.81 -12.63 4.37
CA SER A 206 -1.56 -12.62 3.58
C SER A 206 -1.16 -11.23 3.06
N HIS A 207 -1.69 -10.16 3.66
CA HIS A 207 -1.75 -8.79 3.13
C HIS A 207 -1.34 -7.73 4.17
N HIS A 208 -0.46 -8.10 5.09
CA HIS A 208 0.43 -7.19 5.83
C HIS A 208 -0.25 -6.08 6.68
N ILE A 209 -1.37 -6.43 7.31
CA ILE A 209 -1.87 -6.01 8.64
C ILE A 209 -2.23 -4.54 8.91
N ILE A 210 -3.44 -4.38 9.47
CA ILE A 210 -3.98 -3.22 10.18
C ILE A 210 -4.49 -3.71 11.56
N VAL A 211 -4.33 -2.91 12.63
CA VAL A 211 -4.87 -3.21 13.97
C VAL A 211 -5.60 -1.98 14.52
N PHE A 212 -6.94 -2.02 14.62
CA PHE A 212 -7.77 -0.95 15.21
C PHE A 212 -8.75 -1.44 16.28
N SER A 213 -8.28 -1.39 17.52
CA SER A 213 -9.01 -1.08 18.76
C SER A 213 -8.17 -1.57 19.94
N ASP A 214 -7.80 -0.69 20.87
CA ASP A 214 -7.06 -1.06 22.09
C ASP A 214 -7.97 -1.65 23.18
N LYS A 215 -9.14 -2.17 22.80
CA LYS A 215 -10.02 -2.98 23.65
C LYS A 215 -10.11 -4.38 23.08
N GLU A 216 -9.85 -5.36 23.94
CA GLU A 216 -9.98 -6.79 23.64
C GLU A 216 -11.37 -7.08 23.07
N ILE A 217 -11.40 -7.52 21.82
CA ILE A 217 -12.54 -8.26 21.30
C ILE A 217 -12.36 -9.68 21.81
N GLU A 218 -13.25 -10.14 22.69
CA GLU A 218 -13.38 -11.57 22.97
C GLU A 218 -13.71 -12.26 21.64
N VAL A 219 -12.71 -12.91 21.04
CA VAL A 219 -12.90 -13.72 19.85
C VAL A 219 -13.66 -14.96 20.29
N ASP A 220 -14.95 -14.96 20.01
CA ASP A 220 -15.83 -16.09 20.28
C ASP A 220 -15.28 -17.34 19.57
N LYS A 221 -15.17 -18.44 20.32
CA LYS A 221 -14.39 -19.61 19.89
C LYS A 221 -15.06 -20.39 18.76
N ASP A 222 -16.35 -20.20 18.55
CA ASP A 222 -17.14 -20.98 17.58
C ASP A 222 -16.83 -20.64 16.10
N LEU A 223 -15.97 -19.64 15.84
CA LEU A 223 -15.54 -19.28 14.48
C LEU A 223 -14.18 -19.88 14.05
N SER A 224 -13.42 -20.55 14.93
CA SER A 224 -12.12 -21.13 14.57
C SER A 224 -12.19 -22.37 13.68
N ASP A 225 -13.31 -23.10 13.73
CA ASP A 225 -13.33 -24.50 13.31
C ASP A 225 -13.62 -24.73 11.82
N ILE A 226 -13.87 -23.65 11.05
CA ILE A 226 -14.33 -23.77 9.65
C ILE A 226 -13.16 -23.76 8.63
N TYR A 227 -11.96 -23.27 8.97
CA TYR A 227 -10.92 -22.96 7.95
C TYR A 227 -9.46 -23.33 8.29
N PHE A 228 -9.18 -24.36 9.09
CA PHE A 228 -7.80 -24.80 9.36
C PHE A 228 -7.42 -26.15 8.72
N THR A 229 -6.73 -26.09 7.58
CA THR A 229 -5.85 -27.18 7.10
C THR A 229 -4.50 -26.57 6.71
N PRO A 230 -3.38 -26.90 7.39
CA PRO A 230 -2.10 -26.23 7.16
C PRO A 230 -1.25 -26.92 6.10
N SER A 231 -0.57 -26.12 5.26
CA SER A 231 0.62 -26.54 4.52
C SER A 231 1.78 -25.59 4.80
N SER A 232 3.00 -26.12 4.79
CA SER A 232 4.16 -25.56 5.48
C SER A 232 5.14 -24.84 4.55
N SER A 233 5.86 -23.82 5.06
CA SER A 233 7.35 -23.84 5.14
C SER A 233 8.01 -22.50 5.56
N ASN A 234 8.66 -22.54 6.73
CA ASN A 234 9.98 -22.00 7.07
C ASN A 234 10.57 -20.69 6.46
N SER A 235 10.88 -19.76 7.40
CA SER A 235 12.22 -19.13 7.60
C SER A 235 12.68 -18.00 6.64
N ARG A 236 13.56 -17.05 7.00
CA ARG A 236 14.20 -16.62 8.28
C ARG A 236 14.89 -15.24 8.08
N TYR A 237 14.59 -14.27 8.94
CA TYR A 237 15.49 -13.26 9.58
C TYR A 237 16.31 -12.23 8.74
N ASN A 238 16.50 -10.95 9.14
CA ASN A 238 16.83 -10.48 10.52
C ASN A 238 17.84 -9.28 10.71
N SER A 239 17.37 -8.02 10.92
CA SER A 239 17.70 -6.87 11.87
C SER A 239 19.03 -6.00 11.92
N ASN A 240 19.11 -4.73 11.51
CA ASN A 240 20.09 -3.68 11.89
C ASN A 240 21.56 -3.67 11.34
N ASP A 241 22.40 -2.60 11.45
CA ASP A 241 22.31 -1.34 12.28
C ASP A 241 23.23 -0.13 11.89
N SER A 242 22.92 1.06 12.48
CA SER A 242 23.77 2.22 12.93
C SER A 242 24.38 3.25 11.94
N ASP A 243 24.51 4.57 12.21
CA ASP A 243 24.05 5.48 13.31
C ASP A 243 24.21 6.99 12.92
N ASP A 244 23.73 7.92 13.78
CA ASP A 244 24.15 9.35 14.04
C ASP A 244 23.08 10.50 14.06
N MET A 245 23.44 11.61 14.72
CA MET A 245 22.56 12.61 15.41
C MET A 245 22.54 14.06 14.84
N ASP A 246 21.62 14.86 15.41
CA ASP A 246 21.54 16.34 15.52
C ASP A 246 20.94 17.22 14.38
N GLY A 247 20.13 18.21 14.82
CA GLY A 247 20.36 19.60 14.40
C GLY A 247 19.39 20.33 13.44
N ASN A 248 18.09 20.46 13.78
CA ASN A 248 17.20 21.59 13.44
C ASN A 248 17.49 22.39 12.14
N ASN A 249 16.90 22.02 10.99
CA ASN A 249 16.60 22.95 9.87
C ASN A 249 15.91 22.24 8.67
N ASN A 250 14.76 22.77 8.22
CA ASN A 250 14.20 22.48 6.88
C ASN A 250 14.16 20.98 6.50
N ASP A 251 13.70 20.11 7.40
CA ASP A 251 14.03 18.69 7.38
C ASP A 251 13.40 17.86 6.24
N ARG A 252 14.08 17.89 5.10
CA ARG A 252 14.04 16.87 4.03
C ARG A 252 14.69 15.58 4.51
N ASN A 253 14.09 14.85 5.45
CA ASN A 253 14.71 13.62 5.95
C ASN A 253 14.20 12.34 5.26
N TYR A 254 15.17 11.63 4.66
CA TYR A 254 15.06 10.32 4.01
C TYR A 254 15.39 9.24 5.06
N ASP A 255 14.37 8.58 5.65
CA ASP A 255 14.61 7.49 6.59
C ASP A 255 14.81 6.15 5.85
N SER A 256 16.02 5.59 5.95
CA SER A 256 16.37 4.29 5.34
C SER A 256 15.61 3.10 5.93
N TYR A 257 15.35 2.10 5.08
CA TYR A 257 14.82 0.78 5.46
C TYR A 257 15.93 -0.30 5.58
N SER A 258 17.22 0.08 5.51
CA SER A 258 18.36 -0.86 5.44
C SER A 258 18.62 -1.64 6.72
N ASP A 259 18.35 -1.03 7.87
CA ASP A 259 18.85 -1.52 9.16
C ASP A 259 17.90 -2.54 9.76
N ILE A 260 17.61 -3.57 8.97
CA ILE A 260 16.97 -4.82 9.38
C ILE A 260 17.76 -6.08 8.83
N ARG A 261 19.13 -6.12 8.94
CA ARG A 261 20.21 -7.15 8.59
C ARG A 261 20.99 -8.13 9.58
N ASN A 262 21.32 -7.76 10.83
CA ASN A 262 22.31 -8.39 11.79
C ASN A 262 21.93 -8.71 13.30
N VAL A 263 21.46 -7.78 14.17
CA VAL A 263 21.15 -7.86 15.64
C VAL A 263 20.37 -9.10 16.14
N SER A 264 19.52 -9.66 15.31
CA SER A 264 18.69 -10.82 15.57
C SER A 264 19.51 -12.09 15.53
N LYS A 265 20.65 -12.10 14.81
CA LYS A 265 21.62 -13.17 14.95
C LYS A 265 22.23 -13.15 16.35
N SER A 266 22.50 -11.98 16.95
CA SER A 266 23.02 -11.92 18.32
C SER A 266 21.95 -12.28 19.36
N LYS A 267 20.72 -11.72 19.25
CA LYS A 267 19.61 -12.08 20.17
C LYS A 267 19.17 -13.55 20.05
N LEU A 268 19.08 -14.13 18.84
CA LEU A 268 18.70 -15.54 18.64
C LEU A 268 19.78 -16.53 19.11
N LEU A 269 21.03 -16.08 19.29
CA LEU A 269 22.08 -16.89 19.90
C LEU A 269 21.98 -16.85 21.44
N LEU A 270 21.76 -15.67 22.03
CA LEU A 270 21.63 -15.50 23.49
C LEU A 270 20.43 -16.26 24.08
N ASP A 271 19.29 -16.22 23.39
CA ASP A 271 18.05 -16.90 23.81
C ASP A 271 18.21 -18.44 23.79
N LYS A 272 19.04 -18.96 22.87
CA LYS A 272 19.34 -20.39 22.77
C LYS A 272 20.27 -20.91 23.87
N THR A 273 21.20 -20.09 24.36
CA THR A 273 22.07 -20.49 25.48
C THR A 273 21.25 -20.61 26.78
N LEU A 274 20.42 -19.60 27.08
CA LEU A 274 19.57 -19.58 28.28
C LEU A 274 18.55 -20.75 28.30
N LEU A 275 17.97 -21.10 27.15
CA LEU A 275 17.05 -22.24 27.03
C LEU A 275 17.71 -23.62 27.19
N LEU A 276 19.04 -23.73 27.03
CA LEU A 276 19.77 -24.99 27.22
C LEU A 276 20.16 -25.21 28.69
N GLU A 277 20.63 -24.17 29.38
CA GLU A 277 20.92 -24.24 30.82
C GLU A 277 19.67 -24.59 31.64
N HIS A 278 18.53 -23.98 31.31
CA HIS A 278 17.27 -24.22 32.02
C HIS A 278 16.71 -25.65 31.84
N LYS A 279 17.18 -26.40 30.83
CA LYS A 279 16.79 -27.80 30.58
C LYS A 279 17.71 -28.83 31.26
N GLN A 280 18.94 -28.48 31.64
CA GLN A 280 19.81 -29.40 32.37
C GLN A 280 19.46 -29.47 33.87
N ASN A 281 19.01 -28.36 34.47
CA ASN A 281 18.68 -28.28 35.92
C ASN A 281 17.32 -28.87 36.35
N LYS A 282 16.67 -29.75 35.56
CA LYS A 282 15.34 -30.32 35.89
C LYS A 282 15.27 -31.86 35.94
N LYS A 283 16.40 -32.55 36.02
CA LYS A 283 16.48 -33.95 36.48
C LYS A 283 17.37 -34.02 37.73
N TYR A 284 17.04 -34.95 38.62
CA TYR A 284 17.61 -35.19 39.97
C TYR A 284 17.13 -34.26 41.10
N GLN A 285 16.20 -34.78 41.91
CA GLN A 285 16.38 -34.94 43.36
C GLN A 285 15.42 -36.06 43.89
N PRO A 286 15.84 -36.92 44.84
CA PRO A 286 15.07 -38.09 45.25
C PRO A 286 14.18 -37.88 46.49
N PHE A 287 13.21 -38.79 46.66
CA PHE A 287 12.39 -38.94 47.88
C PHE A 287 13.22 -39.09 49.16
N ASN A 288 12.76 -38.50 50.28
CA ASN A 288 13.07 -39.06 51.60
C ASN A 288 11.99 -38.77 52.67
N LYS A 289 11.86 -39.71 53.62
CA LYS A 289 10.83 -39.74 54.67
C LYS A 289 11.18 -38.83 55.85
N VAL A 290 10.17 -38.26 56.52
CA VAL A 290 10.28 -37.82 57.92
C VAL A 290 9.14 -38.40 58.76
N LYS A 291 9.51 -39.17 59.80
CA LYS A 291 8.61 -39.58 60.89
C LYS A 291 8.51 -38.43 61.91
N LYS A 292 7.34 -38.23 62.52
CA LYS A 292 7.25 -37.63 63.87
C LYS A 292 6.28 -38.43 64.75
N LYS A 293 6.83 -38.92 65.87
CA LYS A 293 6.12 -39.02 67.17
C LYS A 293 5.87 -37.56 67.63
N GLY A 294 4.91 -37.19 68.46
CA GLY A 294 3.99 -37.95 69.33
C GLY A 294 3.73 -37.10 70.59
N ILE A 295 2.77 -37.52 71.43
CA ILE A 295 2.06 -36.78 72.51
C ILE A 295 0.76 -36.17 71.99
#